data_AF-R6WUU0-F1
#
_entry.id   AF-R6WUU0-F1
#
_cell.length_a   1.000
_cell.length_b   1.000
_cell.length_c   1.000
_cell.angle_alpha   90.00
_cell.angle_beta   90.00
_cell.angle_gamma   90.00
#
_symmetry.space_group_name_H-M   'P 1'
#
loop_
_entity.id
_entity.type
_entity.pdbx_description
1 polymer ?
#
loop_
_entity_poly.entity_id
_entity_poly.type
_entity_poly.pdbx_seq_one_letter_code
_entity_poly.pdbx_strand_id
1 'polypeptide(L)'
;MTNTNFTKTAEGIVQERNDRYAKVFQPLTLITLVFFWAGYFYSLYNGNSNNISSYPFLIIAFSILNAQVLFTKEKAVNGGLDILAKCEGILFCVWAFATVLYLLVF
;
A
#
# COMPACT_ATOMS: atom_id res chain seq x y z
N MET A 1 26.19 -0.85 36.22
CA MET A 1 25.41 0.13 35.41
C MET A 1 25.97 0.15 33.99
N THR A 2 25.61 -0.80 33.12
CA THR A 2 26.20 -0.93 31.75
C THR A 2 25.28 -1.69 30.78
N ASN A 3 23.96 -1.44 30.78
CA ASN A 3 23.04 -2.11 29.85
C ASN A 3 22.15 -1.17 29.03
N THR A 4 22.02 0.11 29.41
CA THR A 4 21.13 1.07 28.73
C THR A 4 21.71 1.66 27.45
N ASN A 5 23.04 1.78 27.34
CA ASN A 5 23.69 2.32 26.13
C ASN A 5 23.82 1.25 25.02
N PHE A 6 24.02 -0.02 25.40
CA PHE A 6 24.07 -1.13 24.43
C PHE A 6 22.70 -1.44 23.85
N THR A 7 21.64 -1.40 24.67
CA THR A 7 20.25 -1.58 24.21
C THR A 7 19.80 -0.44 23.31
N LYS A 8 20.05 0.83 23.68
CA LYS A 8 19.77 1.97 22.78
C LYS A 8 20.54 1.92 21.47
N THR A 9 21.81 1.49 21.51
CA THR A 9 22.61 1.33 20.28
C THR A 9 22.03 0.20 19.41
N ALA A 10 21.69 -0.96 20.00
CA ALA A 10 21.08 -2.08 19.28
C ALA A 10 19.72 -1.70 18.65
N GLU A 11 18.85 -1.01 19.39
CA GLU A 11 17.56 -0.53 18.91
C GLU A 11 17.71 0.47 17.76
N GLY A 12 18.66 1.40 17.85
CA GLY A 12 18.97 2.36 16.79
C GLY A 12 19.44 1.68 15.49
N ILE A 13 20.27 0.64 15.58
CA ILE A 13 20.77 -0.11 14.40
C ILE A 13 19.64 -0.95 13.77
N VAL A 14 18.76 -1.53 14.58
CA VAL A 14 17.59 -2.30 14.11
C VAL A 14 16.57 -1.38 13.42
N GLN A 15 16.31 -0.21 14.01
CA GLN A 15 15.43 0.81 13.43
C GLN A 15 15.97 1.32 12.09
N GLU A 16 17.25 1.70 12.02
CA GLU A 16 17.88 2.18 10.79
C GLU A 16 17.84 1.13 9.68
N ARG A 17 18.09 -0.14 10.04
CA ARG A 17 17.96 -1.26 9.11
C ARG A 17 16.51 -1.37 8.59
N ASN A 18 15.53 -1.35 9.48
CA ASN A 18 14.13 -1.46 9.13
C ASN A 18 13.65 -0.30 8.25
N ASP A 19 14.11 0.92 8.52
CA ASP A 19 13.85 2.12 7.71
C ASP A 19 14.45 1.98 6.30
N ARG A 20 15.65 1.40 6.16
CA ARG A 20 16.23 1.11 4.85
C ARG A 20 15.47 0.04 4.08
N TYR A 21 15.00 -1.01 4.75
CA TYR A 21 14.15 -2.01 4.12
C TYR A 21 12.80 -1.41 3.69
N ALA A 22 12.17 -0.60 4.56
CA ALA A 22 10.94 0.11 4.23
C ALA A 22 11.10 1.03 3.01
N LYS A 23 12.22 1.76 2.92
CA LYS A 23 12.53 2.65 1.79
C LYS A 23 12.65 1.92 0.43
N VAL A 24 13.06 0.66 0.42
CA VAL A 24 13.18 -0.14 -0.82
C VAL A 24 11.93 -0.98 -1.09
N PHE A 25 11.30 -1.49 -0.03
CA PHE A 25 10.10 -2.31 -0.13
C PHE A 25 8.89 -1.48 -0.56
N GLN A 26 8.76 -0.25 -0.04
CA GLN A 26 7.66 0.67 -0.34
C GLN A 26 7.50 0.97 -1.85
N PRO A 27 8.52 1.42 -2.61
CA PRO A 27 8.38 1.63 -4.06
C PRO A 27 8.01 0.36 -4.80
N LEU A 28 8.58 -0.78 -4.40
CA LEU A 28 8.27 -2.06 -5.01
C LEU A 28 6.79 -2.40 -4.85
N THR A 29 6.28 -2.31 -3.62
CA THR A 29 4.88 -2.62 -3.34
C THR A 29 3.90 -1.62 -3.93
N LEU A 30 4.25 -0.34 -4.01
CA LEU A 30 3.47 0.69 -4.70
C LEU A 30 3.36 0.41 -6.20
N ILE A 31 4.47 0.08 -6.85
CA ILE A 31 4.47 -0.29 -8.27
C ILE A 31 3.62 -1.54 -8.49
N THR A 32 3.75 -2.55 -7.63
CA THR A 32 2.91 -3.76 -7.71
C THR A 32 1.41 -3.43 -7.54
N LEU A 33 1.07 -2.49 -6.66
CA LEU A 33 -0.33 -2.06 -6.45
C LEU A 33 -0.94 -1.46 -7.72
N VAL A 34 -0.18 -0.63 -8.46
CA VAL A 34 -0.60 -0.09 -9.77
C VAL A 34 -0.94 -1.23 -10.74
N PHE A 35 -0.10 -2.27 -10.79
CA PHE A 35 -0.35 -3.43 -11.66
C PHE A 35 -1.61 -4.21 -11.24
N PHE A 36 -1.91 -4.30 -9.94
CA PHE A 36 -3.15 -4.92 -9.48
C PHE A 36 -4.39 -4.12 -9.87
N TRP A 37 -4.36 -2.79 -9.80
CA TRP A 37 -5.43 -1.95 -10.31
C TRP A 37 -5.63 -2.13 -11.82
N ALA A 38 -4.54 -2.13 -12.59
CA ALA A 38 -4.61 -2.35 -14.03
C ALA A 38 -5.23 -3.72 -14.36
N GLY A 39 -4.82 -4.78 -13.66
CA GLY A 39 -5.40 -6.11 -13.79
C GLY A 39 -6.87 -6.18 -13.38
N TYR A 40 -7.25 -5.48 -12.31
CA TYR A 40 -8.63 -5.39 -11.83
C TYR A 40 -9.56 -4.74 -12.86
N PHE A 41 -9.18 -3.56 -13.38
CA PHE A 41 -9.97 -2.86 -14.40
C PHE A 41 -10.04 -3.66 -15.71
N TYR A 42 -8.95 -4.30 -16.12
CA TYR A 42 -8.94 -5.18 -17.29
C TYR A 42 -9.89 -6.37 -17.13
N SER A 43 -9.91 -6.97 -15.93
CA SER A 43 -10.82 -8.09 -15.63
C SER A 43 -12.28 -7.65 -15.56
N LEU A 44 -12.56 -6.45 -15.02
CA LEU A 44 -13.88 -5.82 -15.02
C LEU A 44 -14.39 -5.58 -16.45
N TYR A 45 -13.55 -5.03 -17.32
CA TYR A 45 -13.93 -4.75 -18.71
C TYR A 45 -14.26 -6.03 -19.50
N ASN A 46 -13.48 -7.09 -19.31
CA ASN A 46 -13.69 -8.37 -20.01
C ASN A 46 -14.82 -9.22 -19.43
N GLY A 47 -15.50 -8.78 -18.36
CA GLY A 47 -16.57 -9.55 -17.73
C GLY A 47 -16.12 -10.90 -17.14
N ASN A 48 -14.81 -11.10 -16.92
CA ASN A 48 -14.25 -12.35 -16.45
C ASN A 48 -14.41 -12.47 -14.93
N SER A 49 -15.60 -12.89 -14.49
CA SER A 49 -16.04 -12.98 -13.10
C SER A 49 -15.14 -13.83 -12.20
N ASN A 50 -14.48 -14.87 -12.74
CA ASN A 50 -13.60 -15.74 -11.96
C ASN A 50 -12.27 -15.08 -11.54
N ASN A 51 -11.74 -14.12 -12.32
CA ASN A 51 -10.53 -13.38 -11.94
C ASN A 51 -10.85 -12.11 -11.11
N ILE A 52 -12.08 -11.59 -11.21
CA ILE A 52 -12.53 -10.37 -10.51
C ILE A 52 -12.47 -10.51 -8.98
N SER A 53 -12.65 -11.72 -8.42
CA SER A 53 -12.71 -11.94 -6.97
C SER A 53 -11.35 -11.81 -6.27
N SER A 54 -10.25 -12.15 -6.94
CA SER A 54 -8.92 -12.23 -6.31
C SER A 54 -8.22 -10.87 -6.20
N TYR A 55 -8.45 -9.97 -7.16
CA TYR A 55 -7.79 -8.65 -7.18
C TYR A 55 -8.17 -7.73 -6.00
N PRO A 56 -9.45 -7.63 -5.57
CA PRO A 56 -9.83 -6.85 -4.40
C PRO A 56 -9.03 -7.23 -3.14
N PHE A 57 -8.84 -8.53 -2.89
CA PHE A 57 -8.04 -9.00 -1.76
C PHE A 57 -6.58 -8.56 -1.84
N LEU A 58 -5.96 -8.65 -3.02
CA LEU A 58 -4.59 -8.21 -3.25
C LEU A 58 -4.43 -6.70 -3.12
N ILE A 59 -5.38 -5.93 -3.67
CA ILE A 59 -5.42 -4.47 -3.57
C ILE A 59 -5.53 -4.05 -2.10
N ILE A 60 -6.42 -4.67 -1.31
CA ILE A 60 -6.57 -4.39 0.12
C ILE A 60 -5.29 -4.76 0.88
N ALA A 61 -4.74 -5.96 0.68
CA ALA A 61 -3.54 -6.42 1.37
C ALA A 61 -2.33 -5.50 1.12
N PHE A 62 -2.09 -5.13 -0.14
CA PHE A 62 -1.00 -4.23 -0.51
C PHE A 62 -1.26 -2.78 -0.07
N SER A 63 -2.52 -2.34 -0.02
CA SER A 63 -2.88 -1.03 0.54
C SER A 63 -2.59 -0.95 2.04
N ILE A 64 -2.85 -2.02 2.81
CA ILE A 64 -2.51 -2.09 4.24
C ILE A 64 -0.99 -2.06 4.43
N LEU A 65 -0.24 -2.83 3.63
CA LEU A 65 1.24 -2.83 3.67
C LEU A 65 1.84 -1.45 3.37
N ASN A 66 1.12 -0.61 2.62
CA ASN A 66 1.55 0.75 2.26
C ASN A 66 0.75 1.84 2.99
N ALA A 67 -0.04 1.49 4.03
CA ALA A 67 -1.00 2.40 4.66
C ALA A 67 -0.33 3.67 5.23
N GLN A 68 0.89 3.52 5.75
CA GLN A 68 1.72 4.62 6.26
C GLN A 68 2.06 5.70 5.22
N VAL A 69 2.02 5.37 3.93
CA VAL A 69 2.34 6.32 2.84
C VAL A 69 1.07 6.67 2.05
N LEU A 70 0.14 5.73 1.95
CA LEU A 70 -1.16 5.93 1.32
C LEU A 70 -2.07 6.89 2.11
N PHE A 71 -2.06 6.78 3.45
CA PHE A 71 -3.00 7.51 4.33
C PHE A 71 -2.32 8.43 5.35
N THR A 72 -1.05 8.19 5.66
CA THR A 72 -0.28 9.04 6.58
C THR A 72 0.58 10.04 5.79
N LYS A 73 0.81 11.24 6.36
CA LYS A 73 1.60 12.34 5.75
C LYS A 73 3.11 12.04 5.62
N GLU A 74 3.54 10.79 5.81
CA GLU A 74 4.94 10.42 5.65
C GLU A 74 5.31 10.53 4.17
N LYS A 75 6.29 11.39 3.89
CA LYS A 75 6.76 11.58 2.53
C LYS A 75 7.39 10.29 2.05
N ALA A 76 6.90 9.78 0.92
CA ALA A 76 7.57 8.69 0.24
C ALA A 76 9.02 9.04 -0.10
N VAL A 77 9.83 8.00 -0.33
CA VAL A 77 11.28 8.11 -0.60
C VAL A 77 11.63 9.10 -1.71
N ASN A 78 10.73 9.26 -2.69
CA ASN A 78 10.87 10.22 -3.78
C ASN A 78 9.54 10.96 -4.02
N GLY A 79 9.61 12.22 -4.46
CA GLY A 79 8.43 13.07 -4.69
C GLY A 79 7.45 12.51 -5.72
N GLY A 80 7.92 11.82 -6.75
CA GLY A 80 7.04 11.14 -7.71
C GLY A 80 6.28 9.95 -7.11
N LEU A 81 6.92 9.24 -6.18
CA LEU A 81 6.34 8.12 -5.47
C LEU A 81 5.31 8.56 -4.44
N ASP A 82 5.47 9.77 -3.89
CA ASP A 82 4.52 10.43 -2.99
C ASP A 82 3.22 10.79 -3.70
N ILE A 83 3.32 11.31 -4.94
CA ILE A 83 2.17 11.58 -5.80
C ILE A 83 1.48 10.26 -6.16
N LEU A 84 2.25 9.25 -6.56
CA LEU A 84 1.71 7.93 -6.90
C LEU A 84 0.92 7.34 -5.72
N ALA A 85 1.49 7.37 -4.52
CA ALA A 85 0.80 6.88 -3.32
C ALA A 85 -0.48 7.64 -3.02
N LYS A 86 -0.51 8.97 -3.17
CA LYS A 86 -1.74 9.75 -3.00
C LYS A 86 -2.81 9.38 -4.02
N CYS A 87 -2.43 9.21 -5.29
CA CYS A 87 -3.34 8.78 -6.34
C CYS A 87 -3.93 7.40 -6.04
N GLU A 88 -3.09 6.44 -5.66
CA GLU A 88 -3.48 5.10 -5.24
C GLU A 88 -4.43 5.12 -4.03
N GLY A 89 -4.15 5.98 -3.05
CA GLY A 89 -5.00 6.12 -1.85
C GLY A 89 -6.38 6.69 -2.18
N ILE A 90 -6.45 7.72 -3.05
CA ILE A 90 -7.72 8.27 -3.52
C ILE A 90 -8.50 7.22 -4.32
N LEU A 91 -7.81 6.51 -5.23
CA LEU A 91 -8.42 5.46 -6.05
C LEU A 91 -9.02 4.35 -5.18
N PHE A 92 -8.28 3.91 -4.16
CA PHE A 92 -8.76 2.94 -3.18
C PHE A 92 -9.99 3.44 -2.42
N CYS A 93 -9.97 4.68 -1.94
CA CYS A 93 -11.12 5.27 -1.23
C CYS A 93 -12.38 5.35 -2.10
N VAL A 94 -12.24 5.82 -3.35
CA VAL A 94 -13.36 5.92 -4.29
C VAL A 94 -13.93 4.54 -4.60
N TRP A 95 -13.08 3.56 -4.88
CA TRP A 95 -13.50 2.19 -5.15
C TRP A 95 -14.17 1.53 -3.93
N ALA A 96 -13.61 1.70 -2.74
CA ALA A 96 -14.18 1.17 -1.50
C ALA A 96 -15.56 1.77 -1.23
N PHE A 97 -15.72 3.09 -1.41
CA PHE A 97 -17.01 3.76 -1.27
C PHE A 97 -18.04 3.25 -2.28
N ALA A 98 -17.65 3.14 -3.56
CA ALA A 98 -18.51 2.60 -4.61
C ALA A 98 -18.93 1.14 -4.32
N THR A 99 -18.02 0.32 -3.82
CA THR A 99 -18.30 -1.07 -3.44
C THR A 99 -19.29 -1.17 -2.28
N VAL A 100 -19.10 -0.35 -1.23
CA VAL A 100 -20.03 -0.30 -0.10
C VAL A 100 -21.41 0.19 -0.53
N LEU A 101 -21.50 1.23 -1.36
CA LEU A 101 -22.78 1.68 -1.90
C LEU A 101 -23.47 0.61 -2.74
N TYR A 102 -22.71 -0.10 -3.59
CA TYR A 102 -23.26 -1.21 -4.38
C TYR A 102 -23.87 -2.28 -3.48
N LEU A 103 -23.18 -2.70 -2.41
CA LEU A 103 -23.65 -3.69 -1.44
C LEU A 103 -24.81 -3.21 -0.55
N LEU A 104 -25.04 -1.90 -0.42
CA LEU A 104 -26.15 -1.34 0.34
C LEU A 104 -27.41 -1.15 -0.51
N VAL A 105 -27.24 -0.87 -1.80
CA VAL A 105 -28.33 -0.62 -2.74
C VAL A 105 -28.86 -1.91 -3.37
N PHE A 106 -27.99 -2.91 -3.56
CA PHE A 106 -28.31 -4.24 -4.07
C PHE A 106 -28.12 -5.30 -3.00
#